data_AF-A0A174AED4-F1
#
_entry.id   AF-A0A174AED4-F1
#
_cell.length_a   1.000
_cell.length_b   1.000
_cell.length_c   1.000
_cell.angle_alpha   90.00
_cell.angle_beta   90.00
_cell.angle_gamma   90.00
#
_symmetry.space_group_name_H-M   'P 1'
#
loop_
_entity.id
_entity.type
_entity.pdbx_description
1 polymer ?
#
loop_
_entity_poly.entity_id
_entity_poly.type
_entity_poly.pdbx_seq_one_letter_code
_entity_poly.pdbx_strand_id
1 'polypeptide(L)'
;MTFFECCETVRMDGLQLIRPRRGATGQYDLKPPYTGPSGEWAFLDAVTANLVCQLCAALPVSRQEGFKRLPAGKILTLCRRAADGA
;
A
#
# COMPACT_ATOMS: atom_id res chain seq x y z
N MET A 1 2.47 -10.64 -1.82
CA MET A 1 1.49 -9.93 -0.98
C MET A 1 0.70 -8.97 -1.84
N THR A 2 -0.55 -8.67 -1.53
CA THR A 2 -1.28 -7.55 -2.14
C THR A 2 -0.67 -6.22 -1.73
N PHE A 3 -1.03 -5.12 -2.42
CA PHE A 3 -0.59 -3.79 -1.99
C PHE A 3 -1.07 -3.44 -0.58
N PHE A 4 -2.29 -3.84 -0.22
CA PHE A 4 -2.85 -3.61 1.10
C PHE A 4 -2.07 -4.36 2.20
N GLU A 5 -1.76 -5.64 1.98
CA GLU A 5 -0.93 -6.44 2.89
C GLU A 5 0.48 -5.83 3.06
N CYS A 6 1.03 -5.22 2.00
CA CYS A 6 2.28 -4.48 2.10
C CYS A 6 2.13 -3.27 3.02
N CYS A 7 1.03 -2.51 2.91
CA CYS A 7 0.75 -1.39 3.81
C CYS A 7 0.57 -1.85 5.26
N GLU A 8 -0.09 -2.98 5.50
CA GLU A 8 -0.21 -3.53 6.87
C GLU A 8 1.15 -3.84 7.48
N THR A 9 2.07 -4.40 6.69
CA THR A 9 3.44 -4.70 7.12
C THR A 9 4.24 -3.42 7.38
N VAL A 10 4.27 -2.49 6.42
CA VAL A 10 5.02 -1.22 6.52
C VAL A 10 4.51 -0.34 7.66
N ARG A 11 3.19 -0.35 7.93
CA ARG A 11 2.63 0.39 9.06
C ARG A 11 3.25 -0.05 10.39
N MET A 12 3.59 -1.33 10.54
CA MET A 12 4.20 -1.87 11.76
C MET A 12 5.73 -1.73 11.75
N ASP A 13 6.36 -2.01 10.61
CA ASP A 13 7.81 -2.17 10.51
C ASP A 13 8.54 -0.90 10.07
N GLY A 14 7.81 0.16 9.71
CA GLY A 14 8.38 1.39 9.19
C GLY A 14 8.70 1.32 7.70
N LEU A 15 9.50 2.28 7.22
CA LEU A 15 9.87 2.44 5.81
C LEU A 15 10.38 1.12 5.17
N GLN A 16 9.84 0.75 4.01
CA GLN A 16 10.30 -0.40 3.22
C GLN A 16 10.44 -0.03 1.74
N LEU A 17 11.14 -0.88 0.99
CA LEU A 17 11.08 -0.87 -0.46
C LEU A 17 10.00 -1.84 -0.95
N ILE A 18 9.20 -1.39 -1.92
CA ILE A 18 8.14 -2.14 -2.56
C ILE A 18 8.33 -2.17 -4.09
N ARG A 19 7.95 -3.27 -4.74
CA ARG A 19 7.81 -3.32 -6.20
C ARG A 19 6.68 -4.29 -6.61
N PRO A 20 6.10 -4.13 -7.81
CA PRO A 20 5.28 -5.18 -8.41
C PRO A 20 6.08 -6.47 -8.60
N ARG A 21 5.49 -7.62 -8.28
CA ARG A 21 6.09 -8.93 -8.48
C ARG A 21 6.00 -9.34 -9.95
N ARG A 22 7.13 -9.70 -10.56
CA ARG A 22 7.17 -10.19 -11.94
C ARG A 22 6.41 -11.52 -12.06
N GLY A 23 5.54 -11.61 -13.06
CA GLY A 23 4.73 -12.81 -13.32
C GLY A 23 3.55 -13.02 -12.38
N ALA A 24 3.29 -12.11 -11.44
CA ALA A 24 2.17 -12.21 -10.49
C ALA A 24 1.42 -10.87 -10.36
N THR A 25 0.46 -10.64 -11.25
CA THR A 25 -0.34 -9.41 -11.30
C THR A 25 -1.01 -9.12 -9.96
N GLY A 26 -0.87 -7.87 -9.49
CA GLY A 26 -1.46 -7.43 -8.21
C GLY A 26 -0.69 -7.88 -6.97
N GLN A 27 0.35 -8.69 -7.12
CA GLN A 27 1.27 -9.02 -6.04
C GLN A 27 2.48 -8.09 -6.04
N TYR A 28 3.01 -7.89 -4.84
CA TYR A 28 4.15 -7.04 -4.54
C TYR A 28 5.15 -7.81 -3.68
N ASP A 29 6.42 -7.44 -3.86
CA ASP A 29 7.52 -7.83 -3.00
C ASP A 29 7.87 -6.66 -2.08
N LEU A 30 8.22 -6.98 -0.83
CA LEU A 30 8.80 -6.03 0.12
C LEU A 30 10.23 -6.45 0.47
N LYS A 31 11.08 -5.46 0.76
CA LYS A 31 12.36 -5.68 1.42
C LYS A 31 12.75 -4.46 2.26
N PRO A 32 13.62 -4.65 3.26
CA PRO A 32 14.14 -3.55 4.06
C PRO A 32 14.84 -2.47 3.22
N PRO A 33 14.83 -1.21 3.67
CA PRO A 33 15.39 -0.07 2.94
C PRO A 33 16.91 0.04 3.07
N TYR A 34 17.62 -1.03 3.43
CA TYR A 34 19.08 -1.05 3.59
C TYR A 34 19.83 -0.67 2.29
N THR A 35 19.14 -0.81 1.16
CA THR A 35 19.59 -0.32 -0.15
C THR A 35 18.64 0.79 -0.59
N GLY A 36 19.13 1.83 -1.26
CA GLY A 36 18.26 2.78 -1.96
C GLY A 36 17.43 2.10 -3.06
N PRO A 37 16.38 2.77 -3.57
CA PRO A 37 15.57 2.25 -4.66
C PRO A 37 16.43 2.09 -5.92
N SER A 38 16.28 0.96 -6.60
CA SER A 38 16.92 0.69 -7.88
C SER A 38 15.95 -0.05 -8.80
N GLY A 39 15.98 0.24 -10.09
CA GLY A 39 15.05 -0.33 -11.07
C GLY A 39 13.59 -0.06 -10.69
N GLU A 40 12.82 -1.12 -10.46
CA GLU A 40 11.36 -1.07 -10.19
C GLU A 40 11.02 -0.90 -8.70
N TRP A 41 12.03 -0.79 -7.81
CA TRP A 41 11.80 -0.60 -6.39
C TRP A 41 11.48 0.86 -6.06
N ALA A 42 10.43 1.08 -5.27
CA ALA A 42 10.03 2.38 -4.74
C ALA A 42 9.94 2.32 -3.21
N PHE A 43 10.03 3.47 -2.55
CA PHE A 43 9.76 3.54 -1.11
C PHE A 43 8.25 3.45 -0.83
N LEU A 44 7.91 2.75 0.25
CA LEU A 44 6.62 2.81 0.90
C LEU A 44 6.85 3.18 2.36
N ASP A 45 6.43 4.37 2.74
CA ASP A 45 6.60 4.91 4.09
C ASP A 45 5.41 4.57 5.00
N ALA A 46 5.64 4.61 6.30
CA ALA A 46 4.65 4.27 7.31
C ALA A 46 3.45 5.22 7.34
N VAL A 47 3.60 6.49 6.92
CA VAL A 47 2.49 7.46 6.89
C VAL A 47 1.52 7.10 5.78
N THR A 48 2.04 6.88 4.57
CA THR A 48 1.24 6.40 3.43
C THR A 48 0.56 5.07 3.76
N ALA A 49 1.31 4.11 4.31
CA ALA A 49 0.80 2.81 4.69
C ALA A 49 -0.31 2.91 5.77
N ASN A 50 -0.10 3.75 6.77
CA ASN A 50 -1.09 3.99 7.82
C ASN A 50 -2.37 4.62 7.26
N LEU A 51 -2.26 5.60 6.36
CA LEU A 51 -3.42 6.24 5.71
C LEU A 51 -4.25 5.21 4.94
N VAL A 52 -3.61 4.30 4.20
CA VAL A 52 -4.29 3.20 3.49
C VAL A 52 -5.06 2.30 4.47
N CYS A 53 -4.42 1.91 5.58
CA CYS A 53 -5.06 1.07 6.59
C CYS A 53 -6.24 1.78 7.28
N GLN A 54 -6.10 3.06 7.62
CA GLN A 54 -7.15 3.87 8.22
C GLN A 54 -8.34 4.06 7.28
N LEU A 55 -8.08 4.32 5.99
CA LEU A 55 -9.14 4.43 4.99
C LEU A 55 -9.92 3.13 4.86
N CYS A 56 -9.24 1.97 4.84
CA CYS A 56 -9.91 0.68 4.83
C CYS A 56 -10.75 0.46 6.10
N ALA A 57 -10.21 0.80 7.28
CA ALA A 57 -10.91 0.64 8.55
C ALA A 57 -12.15 1.55 8.67
N ALA A 58 -12.14 2.72 8.04
CA ALA A 58 -13.27 3.64 7.99
C ALA A 58 -14.40 3.18 7.05
N LEU A 59 -14.14 2.21 6.15
CA LEU A 59 -15.18 1.67 5.27
C LEU A 59 -16.10 0.69 6.01
N PRO A 60 -17.39 0.60 5.62
CA PRO A 60 -18.27 -0.48 6.04
C PRO A 60 -17.62 -1.85 5.75
N VAL A 61 -17.80 -2.82 6.65
CA VAL A 61 -17.19 -4.17 6.55
C VAL A 61 -17.43 -4.80 5.18
N SER A 62 -18.63 -4.61 4.60
CA SER A 62 -19.00 -5.11 3.27
C SER A 62 -18.15 -4.56 2.11
N ARG A 63 -17.50 -3.41 2.29
CA ARG A 63 -16.66 -2.75 1.29
C ARG A 63 -15.16 -2.94 1.53
N GLN A 64 -14.75 -3.39 2.71
CA GLN A 64 -13.33 -3.56 3.04
C GLN A 64 -12.66 -4.57 2.13
N GLU A 65 -13.28 -5.72 1.89
CA GLU A 65 -12.72 -6.77 1.04
C GLU A 65 -12.57 -6.30 -0.42
N GLY A 66 -13.53 -5.50 -0.91
CA GLY A 66 -13.44 -4.87 -2.22
C GLY A 66 -12.28 -3.88 -2.30
N PHE A 67 -12.09 -3.06 -1.27
CA PHE A 67 -10.99 -2.10 -1.17
C PHE A 67 -9.62 -2.79 -1.17
N LYS A 68 -9.44 -3.85 -0.37
CA LYS A 68 -8.18 -4.62 -0.26
C LYS A 68 -7.73 -5.22 -1.60
N ARG A 69 -8.67 -5.50 -2.51
CA ARG A 69 -8.41 -6.05 -3.85
C ARG A 69 -8.15 -4.98 -4.92
N LEU A 70 -8.29 -3.70 -4.60
CA LEU A 70 -8.05 -2.63 -5.57
C LEU A 70 -6.56 -2.56 -5.94
N PRO A 71 -6.23 -2.20 -7.20
CA PRO A 71 -4.86 -1.89 -7.58
C PRO A 71 -4.29 -0.74 -6.74
N ALA A 72 -2.97 -0.78 -6.48
CA ALA A 72 -2.27 0.24 -5.68
C ALA A 72 -2.58 1.67 -6.12
N GLY A 73 -2.54 1.96 -7.43
CA GLY A 73 -2.83 3.30 -7.96
C GLY A 73 -4.25 3.80 -7.62
N LYS A 74 -5.25 2.91 -7.60
CA LYS A 74 -6.62 3.27 -7.19
C LYS A 74 -6.69 3.53 -5.69
N ILE A 75 -6.05 2.68 -4.88
CA ILE A 75 -5.97 2.86 -3.41
C ILE A 75 -5.33 4.21 -3.08
N LEU A 76 -4.19 4.52 -3.68
CA LEU A 76 -3.47 5.78 -3.46
C LEU A 76 -4.27 7.01 -3.91
N THR A 77 -5.01 6.89 -5.02
CA THR A 77 -5.90 7.95 -5.48
C THR A 77 -7.04 8.21 -4.48
N LEU A 78 -7.63 7.16 -3.92
CA LEU A 78 -8.65 7.29 -2.87
C LEU A 78 -8.08 7.92 -1.60
N CYS A 79 -6.87 7.51 -1.18
CA CYS A 79 -6.19 8.09 -0.03
C CYS A 79 -5.91 9.58 -0.22
N ARG A 80 -5.45 9.98 -1.41
CA ARG A 80 -5.23 11.39 -1.74
C ARG A 80 -6.51 12.20 -1.68
N ARG A 81 -7.61 11.71 -2.27
CA ARG A 81 -8.92 12.39 -2.20
C ARG A 81 -9.41 12.56 -0.76
N ALA A 82 -9.24 11.53 0.07
CA ALA A 82 -9.58 11.59 1.48
C ALA A 82 -8.73 12.62 2.25
N ALA A 83 -7.43 12.72 1.94
CA ALA A 83 -6.53 13.71 2.54
C ALA A 83 -6.84 15.15 2.08
N ASP A 84 -7.25 15.32 0.82
CA ASP A 84 -7.59 16.62 0.23
C ASP A 84 -9.00 17.12 0.64
N GLY A 85 -9.78 16.33 1.39
CA GLY A 85 -11.10 16.71 1.91
C GLY A 85 -12.23 16.76 0.87
N ALA A 86 -12.09 16.01 -0.23
CA ALA A 86 -13.02 16.01 -1.36
C ALA A 86 -14.03 14.84 -1.35
#